data_AF-A0A067TM33-F1
#
_entry.id   AF-A0A067TM33-F1
#
_cell.length_a   1.000
_cell.length_b   1.000
_cell.length_c   1.000
_cell.angle_alpha   90.00
_cell.angle_beta   90.00
_cell.angle_gamma   90.00
#
_symmetry.space_group_name_H-M   'P 1'
#
loop_
_entity.id
_entity.type
_entity.pdbx_description
1 polymer ?
#
loop_
_entity_poly.entity_id
_entity_poly.type
_entity_poly.pdbx_seq_one_letter_code
_entity_poly.pdbx_strand_id
1 'polypeptide(L)'
;MAKTWTEFDMAWLQLRHQFMQRYDLDKGLYPRDLSDVDDDPPIFDLAQALMANISSQDTNISENSLSARYHCFSEVSKWVTDRNADKLHDEPLQAIVQTNKYLRDIMLFNEANGFDSFTNFCNIATHVESKDMINLYSLPLILHQENLFFFFQSLDPAWSPKEYDTGSRKHKLELAIRLSTHIHNSKYKHSSTAARPTFFLELLRIRVDKDNDSFLWQWVNIFSTFFQNAICVQMPYTLGGTLQTSQHTPRLTRYLAYLSLEGIFSLNEGLGPAIQGTLIDTFQTIAENLNEQMSSPDFREPNLLFYLTGLYLCSEKHYREMFRGAYRSQKTYHTSLDGLISTMWTYKERTIDAGIINSDLEEIYGRETDTWSGPPFRERFSSKWWDFLDSPQDPSHSGSLISSRRSHPSMKELTIPPPPDP
;
A
#
# COMPACT_ATOMS: atom_id res chain seq x y z
N MET A 1 36.71 -9.14 -1.84
CA MET A 1 37.35 -8.23 -2.82
C MET A 1 36.89 -6.82 -2.51
N ALA A 2 37.77 -5.98 -1.99
CA ALA A 2 37.47 -4.58 -1.71
C ALA A 2 37.47 -3.78 -3.02
N LYS A 3 36.29 -3.52 -3.57
CA LYS A 3 36.08 -2.61 -4.71
C LYS A 3 35.81 -1.21 -4.16
N THR A 4 36.48 -0.23 -4.74
CA THR A 4 36.88 1.02 -4.08
C THR A 4 35.89 2.13 -4.34
N TRP A 5 35.49 2.83 -3.26
CA TRP A 5 34.79 4.12 -3.27
C TRP A 5 35.30 5.10 -4.35
N THR A 6 36.58 5.02 -4.68
CA THR A 6 37.23 5.76 -5.76
C THR A 6 36.58 5.60 -7.14
N GLU A 7 36.09 4.42 -7.52
CA GLU A 7 35.44 4.23 -8.82
C GLU A 7 34.06 4.91 -8.87
N PHE A 8 33.31 4.84 -7.77
CA PHE A 8 32.06 5.56 -7.58
C PHE A 8 32.29 7.07 -7.58
N ASP A 9 33.25 7.55 -6.79
CA ASP A 9 33.58 8.97 -6.68
C ASP A 9 34.02 9.54 -8.03
N MET A 10 34.82 8.81 -8.80
CA MET A 10 35.25 9.23 -10.13
C MET A 10 34.09 9.27 -11.13
N ALA A 11 33.20 8.28 -11.13
CA ALA A 11 32.02 8.28 -12.00
C ALA A 11 31.05 9.41 -11.63
N TRP A 12 30.79 9.61 -10.34
CA TRP A 12 29.96 10.69 -9.82
C TRP A 12 30.57 12.07 -10.10
N LEU A 13 31.86 12.26 -9.83
CA LEU A 13 32.58 13.50 -10.13
C LEU A 13 32.64 13.76 -11.63
N GLN A 14 32.84 12.76 -12.48
CA GLN A 14 32.86 12.93 -13.93
C GLN A 14 31.48 13.35 -14.46
N LEU A 15 30.42 12.66 -14.03
CA LEU A 15 29.06 13.04 -14.37
C LEU A 15 28.79 14.47 -13.89
N ARG A 16 28.95 14.73 -12.59
CA ARG A 16 28.75 16.04 -11.98
C ARG A 16 29.60 17.13 -12.64
N HIS A 17 30.85 16.88 -12.98
CA HIS A 17 31.75 17.85 -13.61
C HIS A 17 31.37 18.13 -15.06
N GLN A 18 31.06 17.10 -15.86
CA GLN A 18 30.51 17.28 -17.21
C GLN A 18 29.20 18.08 -17.18
N PHE A 19 28.39 17.90 -16.14
CA PHE A 19 27.16 18.65 -15.92
C PHE A 19 27.40 20.09 -15.45
N MET A 20 28.31 20.32 -14.50
CA MET A 20 28.60 21.66 -13.98
C MET A 20 29.34 22.53 -15.01
N GLN A 21 30.23 21.96 -15.82
CA GLN A 21 30.92 22.68 -16.90
C GLN A 21 29.99 23.08 -18.05
N ARG A 22 28.98 22.25 -18.36
CA ARG A 22 28.03 22.54 -19.45
C ARG A 22 27.14 23.75 -19.16
N TYR A 23 27.01 24.12 -17.89
CA TYR A 23 26.13 25.20 -17.42
C TYR A 23 26.85 26.22 -16.53
N ASP A 24 28.19 26.25 -16.56
CA ASP A 24 29.03 27.18 -15.79
C ASP A 24 28.75 27.23 -14.26
N LEU A 25 28.17 26.16 -13.71
CA LEU A 25 27.81 26.04 -12.29
C LEU A 25 29.03 25.83 -11.38
N ASP A 26 30.17 25.42 -11.96
CA ASP A 26 31.46 25.25 -11.28
C ASP A 26 32.14 26.58 -10.91
N LYS A 27 31.68 27.69 -11.48
CA LYS A 27 32.22 29.04 -11.26
C LYS A 27 31.61 29.79 -10.07
N GLY A 28 30.67 29.17 -9.34
CA GLY A 28 30.13 29.71 -8.08
C GLY A 28 29.32 31.00 -8.19
N LEU A 29 28.90 31.38 -9.41
CA LEU A 29 28.14 32.59 -9.69
C LEU A 29 26.76 32.22 -10.24
N TYR A 30 25.90 31.67 -9.39
CA TYR A 30 24.45 31.70 -9.64
C TYR A 30 23.81 32.54 -8.54
N PRO A 31 23.67 33.87 -8.74
CA PRO A 31 22.85 34.69 -7.87
C PRO A 31 21.41 34.25 -8.09
N ARG A 32 20.86 33.48 -7.14
CA ARG A 32 19.46 33.07 -7.18
C ARG A 32 18.60 34.27 -6.82
N ASP A 33 18.19 35.05 -7.82
CA ASP A 33 17.09 36.01 -7.65
C ASP A 33 15.78 35.22 -7.67
N LEU A 34 14.95 35.41 -6.64
CA LEU A 34 13.73 34.63 -6.40
C LEU A 34 12.62 34.92 -7.43
N SER A 35 12.84 35.93 -8.28
CA SER A 35 11.89 36.37 -9.31
C SER A 35 12.13 35.75 -10.69
N ASP A 36 13.27 35.08 -10.90
CA ASP A 36 13.68 34.54 -12.20
C ASP A 36 13.62 33.01 -12.18
N VAL A 37 12.42 32.46 -12.38
CA VAL A 37 12.20 31.02 -12.62
C VAL A 37 12.91 30.56 -13.91
N ASP A 38 13.18 31.50 -14.82
CA ASP A 38 13.90 31.28 -16.08
C ASP A 38 15.42 31.07 -15.86
N ASP A 39 15.95 31.43 -14.67
CA ASP A 39 17.34 31.19 -14.23
C ASP A 39 17.45 30.00 -13.25
N ASP A 40 16.44 29.14 -13.12
CA ASP A 40 16.68 27.86 -12.45
C ASP A 40 17.77 27.09 -13.25
N PRO A 41 18.76 26.44 -12.58
CA PRO A 41 19.71 25.61 -13.28
C PRO A 41 18.93 24.62 -14.15
N PRO A 42 19.47 24.15 -15.28
CA PRO A 42 18.73 23.33 -16.25
C PRO A 42 18.58 21.89 -15.74
N ILE A 43 17.96 21.76 -14.56
CA ILE A 43 17.63 20.57 -13.79
C ILE A 43 16.87 19.58 -14.67
N PHE A 44 16.05 20.10 -15.58
CA PHE A 44 15.29 19.30 -16.53
C PHE A 44 16.15 18.76 -17.67
N ASP A 45 17.10 19.54 -18.18
CA ASP A 45 18.08 19.02 -19.15
C ASP A 45 19.02 18.01 -18.48
N LEU A 46 19.33 18.20 -17.19
CA LEU A 46 20.08 17.25 -16.37
C LEU A 46 19.31 15.94 -16.20
N ALA A 47 18.03 16.01 -15.85
CA ALA A 47 17.16 14.84 -15.77
C ALA A 47 17.07 14.14 -17.13
N GLN A 48 16.87 14.90 -18.23
CA GLN A 48 16.77 14.34 -19.57
C GLN A 48 18.07 13.66 -20.01
N ALA A 49 19.23 14.28 -19.76
CA ALA A 49 20.54 13.70 -20.06
C ALA A 49 20.81 12.42 -19.25
N LEU A 50 20.44 12.43 -17.97
CA LEU A 50 20.59 11.27 -17.09
C LEU A 50 19.67 10.12 -17.52
N MET A 51 18.41 10.41 -17.87
CA MET A 51 17.47 9.42 -18.40
C MET A 51 17.91 8.87 -19.76
N ALA A 52 18.41 9.72 -20.66
CA ALA A 52 18.96 9.29 -21.95
C ALA A 52 20.17 8.35 -21.77
N ASN A 53 21.04 8.63 -20.79
CA ASN A 53 22.18 7.78 -20.46
C ASN A 53 21.75 6.42 -19.88
N ILE A 54 20.61 6.37 -19.18
CA ILE A 54 20.02 5.13 -18.67
C ILE A 54 19.41 4.31 -19.80
N SER A 55 18.72 4.95 -20.74
CA SER A 55 18.06 4.29 -21.87
C SER A 55 19.03 3.81 -22.97
N SER A 56 20.22 4.39 -23.10
CA SER A 56 21.23 3.93 -24.05
C SER A 56 21.83 2.59 -23.59
N GLN A 57 21.41 1.48 -24.21
CA GLN A 57 21.82 0.09 -23.91
C GLN A 57 23.33 -0.22 -24.12
N ASP A 58 24.17 0.77 -24.44
CA ASP A 58 25.54 0.58 -24.93
C ASP A 58 26.64 0.49 -23.85
N THR A 59 26.30 0.56 -22.56
CA THR A 59 27.30 0.46 -21.49
C THR A 59 27.10 -0.81 -20.69
N ASN A 60 28.15 -1.63 -20.53
CA ASN A 60 28.25 -2.59 -19.44
C ASN A 60 28.07 -1.84 -18.11
N ILE A 61 26.83 -1.75 -17.61
CA ILE A 61 26.51 -1.02 -16.38
C ILE A 61 27.08 -1.83 -15.21
N SER A 62 28.19 -1.38 -14.66
CA SER A 62 28.66 -1.89 -13.37
C SER A 62 27.76 -1.38 -12.24
N GLU A 63 27.68 -2.13 -11.14
CA GLU A 63 26.94 -1.76 -9.91
C GLU A 63 27.30 -0.34 -9.41
N ASN A 64 28.58 0.06 -9.55
CA ASN A 64 29.08 1.38 -9.20
C ASN A 64 28.47 2.50 -10.07
N SER A 65 28.20 2.22 -11.36
CA SER A 65 27.57 3.16 -12.29
C SER A 65 26.10 3.39 -11.94
N LEU A 66 25.38 2.36 -11.51
CA LEU A 66 23.99 2.49 -11.06
C LEU A 66 23.90 3.35 -9.79
N SER A 67 24.75 3.08 -8.80
CA SER A 67 24.80 3.88 -7.57
C SER A 67 25.10 5.34 -7.86
N ALA A 68 26.06 5.65 -8.74
CA ALA A 68 26.37 7.02 -9.13
C ALA A 68 25.18 7.72 -9.81
N ARG A 69 24.50 7.04 -10.75
CA ARG A 69 23.29 7.53 -11.41
C ARG A 69 22.17 7.81 -10.41
N TYR A 70 21.96 6.90 -9.46
CA TYR A 70 20.97 7.06 -8.38
C TYR A 70 21.28 8.29 -7.51
N HIS A 71 22.53 8.48 -7.10
CA HIS A 71 22.92 9.64 -6.28
C HIS A 71 22.76 10.95 -7.04
N CYS A 72 23.17 11.01 -8.32
CA CYS A 72 22.94 12.19 -9.16
C CYS A 72 21.44 12.49 -9.32
N PHE A 73 20.62 11.48 -9.57
CA PHE A 73 19.17 11.67 -9.67
C PHE A 73 18.55 12.11 -8.33
N SER A 74 19.02 11.57 -7.20
CA SER A 74 18.58 11.98 -5.87
C SER A 74 18.87 13.47 -5.62
N GLU A 75 20.02 13.99 -6.03
CA GLU A 75 20.34 15.41 -5.96
C GLU A 75 19.41 16.27 -6.83
N VAL A 76 19.21 15.89 -8.10
CA VAL A 76 18.27 16.56 -9.02
C VAL A 76 16.85 16.58 -8.46
N SER A 77 16.38 15.44 -7.97
CA SER A 77 15.07 15.31 -7.34
C SER A 77 14.94 16.21 -6.13
N LYS A 78 15.96 16.28 -5.25
CA LYS A 78 15.96 17.22 -4.12
C LYS A 78 15.91 18.68 -4.57
N TRP A 79 16.61 19.07 -5.63
CA TRP A 79 16.52 20.45 -6.13
C TRP A 79 15.12 20.81 -6.64
N VAL A 80 14.40 19.84 -7.20
CA VAL A 80 12.99 20.02 -7.62
C VAL A 80 12.06 20.12 -6.42
N THR A 81 12.24 19.27 -5.41
CA THR A 81 11.27 19.10 -4.33
C THR A 81 11.56 19.95 -3.10
N ASP A 82 12.83 20.11 -2.72
CA ASP A 82 13.32 20.81 -1.53
C ASP A 82 13.80 22.21 -1.91
N ARG A 83 12.87 23.01 -2.44
CA ARG A 83 13.06 24.45 -2.55
C ARG A 83 12.88 24.98 -1.13
N ASN A 84 13.92 25.58 -0.54
CA ASN A 84 13.98 25.98 0.89
C ASN A 84 12.65 26.56 1.42
N ALA A 85 11.92 25.75 2.20
CA ALA A 85 10.60 26.06 2.74
C ALA A 85 10.55 27.36 3.57
N ASP A 86 11.68 27.79 4.15
CA ASP A 86 11.78 29.00 4.96
C ASP A 86 11.82 30.32 4.14
N LYS A 87 11.95 30.24 2.81
CA LYS A 87 11.95 31.41 1.90
C LYS A 87 10.79 31.40 0.90
N LEU A 88 9.95 30.36 0.96
CA LEU A 88 8.88 30.08 0.01
C LEU A 88 7.52 30.64 0.41
N HIS A 89 7.50 31.65 1.29
CA HIS A 89 6.25 32.27 1.71
C HIS A 89 5.39 32.81 0.55
N ASP A 90 5.98 32.97 -0.65
CA ASP A 90 5.30 33.50 -1.85
C ASP A 90 5.18 32.51 -3.03
N GLU A 91 5.83 31.34 -3.02
CA GLU A 91 5.70 30.37 -4.12
C GLU A 91 4.48 29.44 -3.87
N PRO A 92 3.49 29.38 -4.78
CA PRO A 92 2.33 28.54 -4.56
C PRO A 92 2.73 27.07 -4.60
N LEU A 93 2.20 26.25 -3.69
CA LEU A 93 2.38 24.78 -3.66
C LEU A 93 2.13 24.12 -5.03
N GLN A 94 1.25 24.72 -5.83
CA GLN A 94 0.99 24.36 -7.23
C GLN A 94 2.24 24.40 -8.11
N ALA A 95 3.14 25.38 -7.93
CA ALA A 95 4.39 25.46 -8.67
C ALA A 95 5.28 24.24 -8.38
N ILE A 96 5.43 23.84 -7.10
CA ILE A 96 6.19 22.63 -6.73
C ILE A 96 5.56 21.38 -7.37
N VAL A 97 4.23 21.25 -7.32
CA VAL A 97 3.52 20.11 -7.93
C VAL A 97 3.69 20.09 -9.46
N GLN A 98 3.67 21.25 -10.11
CA GLN A 98 3.86 21.39 -11.56
C GLN A 98 5.31 21.07 -11.98
N THR A 99 6.29 21.62 -11.28
CA THR A 99 7.73 21.35 -11.47
C THR A 99 8.01 19.85 -11.29
N ASN A 100 7.42 19.23 -10.26
CA ASN A 100 7.55 17.79 -10.04
C ASN A 100 6.88 16.99 -11.15
N LYS A 101 5.70 17.43 -11.63
CA LYS A 101 5.02 16.80 -12.76
C LYS A 101 5.89 16.83 -14.02
N TYR A 102 6.52 17.96 -14.32
CA TYR A 102 7.41 18.07 -15.48
C TYR A 102 8.64 17.17 -15.35
N LEU A 103 9.26 17.09 -14.16
CA LEU A 103 10.34 16.13 -13.90
C LEU A 103 9.90 14.69 -14.20
N ARG A 104 8.70 14.31 -13.74
CA ARG A 104 8.14 12.99 -14.06
C ARG A 104 7.98 12.81 -15.56
N ASP A 105 7.35 13.75 -16.26
CA ASP A 105 7.11 13.65 -17.71
C ASP A 105 8.43 13.39 -18.50
N ILE A 106 9.55 13.95 -18.05
CA ILE A 106 10.89 13.67 -18.60
C ILE A 106 11.31 12.20 -18.39
N MET A 107 11.04 11.65 -17.20
CA MET A 107 11.30 10.24 -16.90
C MET A 107 10.39 9.30 -17.70
N LEU A 108 9.20 9.77 -18.11
CA LEU A 108 8.18 8.97 -18.79
C LEU A 108 8.24 9.04 -20.32
N PHE A 109 9.16 9.80 -20.91
CA PHE A 109 9.15 10.20 -22.32
C PHE A 109 9.07 9.03 -23.34
N ASN A 110 9.31 7.78 -22.93
CA ASN A 110 9.22 6.58 -23.78
C ASN A 110 8.37 5.42 -23.21
N GLU A 111 7.66 5.60 -22.09
CA GLU A 111 6.85 4.53 -21.50
C GLU A 111 5.36 4.69 -21.82
N ALA A 112 4.80 3.72 -22.56
CA ALA A 112 3.38 3.68 -22.91
C ALA A 112 2.44 3.42 -21.70
N ASN A 113 3.00 3.04 -20.54
CA ASN A 113 2.26 2.79 -19.32
C ASN A 113 2.43 4.01 -18.40
N GLY A 114 1.40 4.85 -18.34
CA GLY A 114 1.38 6.02 -17.49
C GLY A 114 1.68 5.69 -16.03
N PHE A 115 2.54 6.49 -15.40
CA PHE A 115 2.80 6.43 -13.99
C PHE A 115 1.80 7.31 -13.27
N ASP A 116 0.92 6.68 -12.51
CA ASP A 116 -0.02 7.41 -11.67
C ASP A 116 0.71 7.99 -10.47
N SER A 117 0.53 9.29 -10.25
CA SER A 117 1.19 10.02 -9.18
C SER A 117 0.34 10.12 -7.91
N PHE A 118 1.01 10.07 -6.76
CA PHE A 118 0.53 10.51 -5.46
C PHE A 118 -0.24 11.84 -5.53
N THR A 119 0.31 12.84 -6.23
CA THR A 119 -0.29 14.19 -6.32
C THR A 119 -1.65 14.20 -7.02
N ASN A 120 -1.82 13.36 -8.06
CA ASN A 120 -3.09 13.20 -8.76
C ASN A 120 -4.10 12.44 -7.87
N PHE A 121 -3.61 11.48 -7.09
CA PHE A 121 -4.43 10.65 -6.22
C PHE A 121 -4.91 11.37 -4.95
N CYS A 122 -4.09 12.18 -4.29
CA CYS A 122 -4.42 12.80 -3.00
C CYS A 122 -5.13 14.17 -3.09
N ASN A 123 -5.73 14.51 -4.25
CA ASN A 123 -6.41 15.79 -4.55
C ASN A 123 -5.79 17.01 -3.81
N ILE A 124 -4.47 17.13 -3.91
CA ILE A 124 -3.71 18.09 -3.11
C ILE A 124 -4.12 19.53 -3.46
N ALA A 125 -4.54 19.77 -4.71
CA ALA A 125 -4.96 21.08 -5.20
C ALA A 125 -6.22 21.65 -4.52
N THR A 126 -7.17 20.80 -4.09
CA THR A 126 -8.39 21.28 -3.40
C THR A 126 -8.22 21.40 -1.89
N HIS A 127 -7.18 20.80 -1.30
CA HIS A 127 -6.94 20.85 0.14
C HIS A 127 -6.21 22.12 0.61
N VAL A 128 -5.73 22.93 -0.34
CA VAL A 128 -4.93 24.15 -0.09
C VAL A 128 -5.75 25.29 0.53
N GLU A 129 -7.09 25.25 0.47
CA GLU A 129 -7.94 26.30 1.05
C GLU A 129 -8.08 26.21 2.57
N SER A 130 -7.90 25.03 3.17
CA SER A 130 -7.91 24.88 4.63
C SER A 130 -6.52 25.14 5.19
N LYS A 131 -6.38 26.19 6.00
CA LYS A 131 -5.23 26.54 6.88
C LYS A 131 -4.71 25.40 7.79
N ASP A 132 -5.25 24.20 7.68
CA ASP A 132 -4.67 23.03 8.31
C ASP A 132 -3.29 22.86 7.71
N MET A 133 -2.29 23.13 8.57
CA MET A 133 -0.89 22.80 8.38
C MET A 133 -0.76 21.35 7.92
N ILE A 134 -0.90 21.12 6.61
CA ILE A 134 -0.02 20.23 5.90
C ILE A 134 1.34 20.61 6.46
N ASN A 135 2.06 19.66 7.06
CA ASN A 135 3.47 19.87 7.30
C ASN A 135 4.03 20.17 5.92
N LEU A 136 4.17 21.45 5.55
CA LEU A 136 4.74 21.88 4.27
C LEU A 136 6.11 21.23 4.08
N TYR A 137 6.77 20.91 5.20
CA TYR A 137 8.00 20.11 5.29
C TYR A 137 7.89 18.65 4.81
N SER A 138 6.70 18.03 4.83
CA SER A 138 6.52 16.62 4.45
C SER A 138 6.20 16.40 2.96
N LEU A 139 5.60 17.37 2.27
CA LEU A 139 5.27 17.20 0.85
C LEU A 139 6.54 17.09 -0.03
N PRO A 140 7.55 17.97 0.09
CA PRO A 140 8.86 17.82 -0.56
C PRO A 140 9.44 16.41 -0.39
N LEU A 141 9.39 15.88 0.83
CA LEU A 141 9.90 14.54 1.13
C LEU A 141 9.11 13.45 0.39
N ILE A 142 7.78 13.55 0.36
CA ILE A 142 6.92 12.59 -0.35
C ILE A 142 7.19 12.65 -1.86
N LEU A 143 7.26 13.85 -2.44
CA LEU A 143 7.56 14.03 -3.86
C LEU A 143 8.96 13.50 -4.21
N HIS A 144 9.94 13.73 -3.33
CA HIS A 144 11.29 13.21 -3.51
C HIS A 144 11.29 11.68 -3.54
N GLN A 145 10.61 11.05 -2.58
CA GLN A 145 10.47 9.59 -2.51
C GLN A 145 9.73 9.02 -3.72
N GLU A 146 8.68 9.70 -4.21
CA GLU A 146 7.96 9.33 -5.43
C GLU A 146 8.87 9.36 -6.65
N ASN A 147 9.67 10.42 -6.82
CA ASN A 147 10.62 10.52 -7.92
C ASN A 147 11.67 9.41 -7.87
N LEU A 148 12.24 9.13 -6.68
CA LEU A 148 13.20 8.04 -6.50
C LEU A 148 12.57 6.68 -6.84
N PHE A 149 11.30 6.49 -6.46
CA PHE A 149 10.57 5.28 -6.79
C PHE A 149 10.39 5.13 -8.31
N PHE A 150 9.98 6.19 -9.01
CA PHE A 150 9.84 6.18 -10.47
C PHE A 150 11.18 5.98 -11.18
N PHE A 151 12.27 6.48 -10.61
CA PHE A 151 13.61 6.24 -11.14
C PHE A 151 13.90 4.74 -11.17
N PHE A 152 13.68 4.03 -10.06
CA PHE A 152 13.84 2.58 -10.04
C PHE A 152 12.87 1.85 -10.98
N GLN A 153 11.62 2.31 -11.08
CA GLN A 153 10.66 1.68 -11.98
C GLN A 153 11.03 1.88 -13.46
N SER A 154 11.62 3.01 -13.85
CA SER A 154 12.15 3.23 -15.21
C SER A 154 13.33 2.31 -15.57
N LEU A 155 13.98 1.72 -14.57
CA LEU A 155 15.04 0.72 -14.76
C LEU A 155 14.47 -0.69 -14.99
N ASP A 156 13.23 -0.99 -14.56
CA ASP A 156 12.65 -2.35 -14.65
C ASP A 156 12.64 -2.93 -16.08
N PRO A 157 12.31 -2.19 -17.17
CA PRO A 157 12.23 -2.76 -18.52
C PRO A 157 13.60 -3.10 -19.12
N ALA A 158 14.67 -2.44 -18.68
CA ALA A 158 16.00 -2.56 -19.25
C ALA A 158 16.87 -3.66 -18.59
N TRP A 159 16.40 -4.28 -17.50
CA TRP A 159 17.21 -5.15 -16.65
C TRP A 159 16.60 -6.56 -16.59
N SER A 160 17.39 -7.58 -16.92
CA SER A 160 16.96 -8.96 -16.74
C SER A 160 16.76 -9.25 -15.24
N PRO A 161 15.76 -10.07 -14.84
CA PRO A 161 15.52 -10.42 -13.43
C PRO A 161 16.70 -11.06 -12.68
N LYS A 162 17.80 -11.37 -13.38
CA LYS A 162 18.99 -12.04 -12.81
C LYS A 162 20.11 -11.07 -12.40
N GLU A 163 20.06 -9.81 -12.80
CA GLU A 163 21.13 -8.82 -12.55
C GLU A 163 20.66 -7.56 -11.81
N TYR A 164 19.37 -7.47 -11.49
CA TYR A 164 18.87 -6.40 -10.63
C TYR A 164 19.39 -6.60 -9.21
N ASP A 165 20.29 -5.71 -8.78
CA ASP A 165 20.88 -5.73 -7.44
C ASP A 165 19.77 -5.85 -6.37
N THR A 166 19.99 -6.78 -5.44
CA THR A 166 19.08 -7.06 -4.32
C THR A 166 18.88 -5.79 -3.48
N GLY A 167 19.89 -4.93 -3.38
CA GLY A 167 19.80 -3.63 -2.69
C GLY A 167 18.81 -2.67 -3.36
N SER A 168 18.94 -2.45 -4.67
CA SER A 168 18.06 -1.56 -5.43
C SER A 168 16.58 -2.00 -5.38
N ARG A 169 16.30 -3.30 -5.47
CA ARG A 169 14.92 -3.82 -5.34
C ARG A 169 14.37 -3.61 -3.94
N LYS A 170 15.19 -3.86 -2.90
CA LYS A 170 14.82 -3.61 -1.50
C LYS A 170 14.53 -2.13 -1.27
N HIS A 171 15.32 -1.22 -1.86
CA HIS A 171 15.09 0.21 -1.70
C HIS A 171 13.85 0.71 -2.44
N LYS A 172 13.63 0.29 -3.70
CA LYS A 172 12.38 0.59 -4.43
C LYS A 172 11.15 0.15 -3.64
N LEU A 173 11.21 -1.05 -3.06
CA LEU A 173 10.16 -1.58 -2.21
C LEU A 173 9.95 -0.76 -0.95
N GLU A 174 11.04 -0.38 -0.30
CA GLU A 174 11.03 0.42 0.91
C GLU A 174 10.43 1.81 0.66
N LEU A 175 10.73 2.43 -0.48
CA LEU A 175 10.08 3.66 -0.96
C LEU A 175 8.58 3.43 -1.21
N ALA A 176 8.20 2.33 -1.86
CA ALA A 176 6.79 1.99 -2.09
C ALA A 176 6.00 1.84 -0.79
N ILE A 177 6.61 1.20 0.23
CA ILE A 177 6.04 1.10 1.57
C ILE A 177 5.90 2.49 2.18
N ARG A 178 6.95 3.31 2.22
CA ARG A 178 6.90 4.66 2.82
C ARG A 178 5.79 5.50 2.20
N LEU A 179 5.70 5.51 0.86
CA LEU A 179 4.68 6.23 0.11
C LEU A 179 3.26 5.68 0.40
N SER A 180 3.12 4.36 0.49
CA SER A 180 1.85 3.73 0.89
C SER A 180 1.44 4.13 2.30
N THR A 181 2.38 4.06 3.26
CA THR A 181 2.18 4.47 4.65
C THR A 181 1.81 5.95 4.74
N HIS A 182 2.40 6.82 3.91
CA HIS A 182 1.95 8.20 3.81
C HIS A 182 0.47 8.25 3.42
N ILE A 183 0.02 7.58 2.36
CA ILE A 183 -1.40 7.58 1.98
C ILE A 183 -2.31 7.03 3.10
N HIS A 184 -1.93 5.92 3.73
CA HIS A 184 -2.76 5.27 4.75
C HIS A 184 -2.82 6.03 6.09
N ASN A 185 -1.71 6.66 6.50
CA ASN A 185 -1.62 7.41 7.75
C ASN A 185 -1.94 8.89 7.59
N SER A 186 -1.95 9.40 6.36
CA SER A 186 -2.07 10.83 6.12
C SER A 186 -3.49 11.34 6.36
N LYS A 187 -3.48 12.58 6.83
CA LYS A 187 -4.59 13.50 7.03
C LYS A 187 -5.38 13.84 5.74
N TYR A 188 -5.08 13.21 4.59
CA TYR A 188 -5.79 13.43 3.33
C TYR A 188 -7.11 12.69 3.38
N LYS A 189 -8.08 13.30 4.05
CA LYS A 189 -9.42 12.76 4.20
C LYS A 189 -10.04 12.45 2.85
N HIS A 190 -9.65 13.13 1.77
CA HIS A 190 -10.21 12.99 0.43
C HIS A 190 -9.21 12.39 -0.55
N SER A 191 -9.67 11.37 -1.28
CA SER A 191 -8.98 10.80 -2.43
C SER A 191 -9.58 11.38 -3.72
N SER A 192 -8.79 11.39 -4.79
CA SER A 192 -9.26 11.73 -6.11
C SER A 192 -9.95 10.52 -6.75
N THR A 193 -10.77 10.77 -7.77
CA THR A 193 -11.19 9.73 -8.72
C THR A 193 -10.05 9.36 -9.69
N ALA A 194 -8.91 10.06 -9.64
CA ALA A 194 -7.73 9.74 -10.42
C ALA A 194 -7.26 8.29 -10.20
N ALA A 195 -6.48 7.80 -11.17
CA ALA A 195 -5.86 6.49 -11.10
C ALA A 195 -4.89 6.38 -9.93
N ARG A 196 -4.81 5.17 -9.37
CA ARG A 196 -4.07 4.90 -8.15
C ARG A 196 -2.57 4.82 -8.43
N PRO A 197 -1.71 5.41 -7.57
CA PRO A 197 -0.29 5.46 -7.85
C PRO A 197 0.35 4.09 -8.04
N THR A 198 1.27 3.98 -9.00
CA THR A 198 1.85 2.68 -9.41
C THR A 198 2.66 2.01 -8.30
N PHE A 199 3.19 2.77 -7.32
CA PHE A 199 3.93 2.20 -6.20
C PHE A 199 3.12 1.24 -5.33
N PHE A 200 1.79 1.32 -5.32
CA PHE A 200 0.97 0.31 -4.66
C PHE A 200 1.03 -1.07 -5.32
N LEU A 201 1.38 -1.11 -6.60
CA LEU A 201 1.48 -2.36 -7.38
C LEU A 201 2.80 -3.09 -7.15
N GLU A 202 3.85 -2.37 -6.77
CA GLU A 202 5.18 -2.97 -6.58
C GLU A 202 5.22 -3.98 -5.42
N LEU A 203 4.36 -3.78 -4.41
CA LEU A 203 4.20 -4.74 -3.31
C LEU A 203 3.83 -6.15 -3.79
N LEU A 204 3.27 -6.29 -5.01
CA LEU A 204 2.83 -7.55 -5.61
C LEU A 204 3.88 -8.23 -6.46
N ARG A 205 4.82 -7.47 -7.00
CA ARG A 205 5.90 -7.99 -7.86
C ARG A 205 6.93 -8.78 -7.05
N ILE A 206 6.78 -8.79 -5.74
CA ILE A 206 7.54 -9.64 -4.85
C ILE A 206 6.85 -10.99 -4.79
N ARG A 207 7.31 -11.89 -5.66
CA ARG A 207 7.23 -13.33 -5.37
C ARG A 207 8.02 -13.59 -4.10
N VAL A 208 7.36 -13.37 -2.97
CA VAL A 208 7.58 -14.03 -1.68
C VAL A 208 9.07 -14.28 -1.41
N ASP A 209 9.79 -13.18 -1.17
CA ASP A 209 11.02 -13.25 -0.40
C ASP A 209 10.57 -13.53 1.05
N LYS A 210 10.36 -14.83 1.36
CA LYS A 210 9.88 -15.30 2.67
C LYS A 210 10.78 -14.85 3.82
N ASP A 211 11.97 -14.37 3.49
CA ASP A 211 13.03 -14.03 4.42
C ASP A 211 13.04 -12.53 4.77
N ASN A 212 12.12 -11.72 4.22
CA ASN A 212 12.02 -10.29 4.53
C ASN A 212 10.87 -9.98 5.52
N ASP A 213 11.12 -10.30 6.78
CA ASP A 213 10.26 -9.98 7.92
C ASP A 213 9.84 -8.50 7.99
N SER A 214 10.75 -7.59 7.65
CA SER A 214 10.48 -6.14 7.69
C SER A 214 9.43 -5.71 6.66
N PHE A 215 9.50 -6.31 5.47
CA PHE A 215 8.48 -6.08 4.44
C PHE A 215 7.11 -6.59 4.87
N LEU A 216 7.05 -7.84 5.36
CA LEU A 216 5.80 -8.45 5.82
C LEU A 216 5.19 -7.66 6.97
N TRP A 217 6.01 -7.19 7.91
CA TRP A 217 5.57 -6.31 9.00
C TRP A 217 4.93 -5.03 8.48
N GLN A 218 5.56 -4.33 7.54
CA GLN A 218 5.00 -3.10 6.97
C GLN A 218 3.72 -3.36 6.20
N TRP A 219 3.67 -4.46 5.44
CA TRP A 219 2.47 -4.85 4.73
C TRP A 219 1.30 -5.12 5.69
N VAL A 220 1.54 -5.84 6.79
CA VAL A 220 0.48 -6.14 7.78
C VAL A 220 0.00 -4.88 8.48
N ASN A 221 0.88 -3.91 8.72
CA ASN A 221 0.48 -2.60 9.23
C ASN A 221 -0.40 -1.85 8.21
N ILE A 222 -0.03 -1.84 6.92
CA ILE A 222 -0.86 -1.23 5.86
C ILE A 222 -2.24 -1.91 5.79
N PHE A 223 -2.27 -3.25 5.85
CA PHE A 223 -3.50 -4.03 5.91
C PHE A 223 -4.36 -3.61 7.11
N SER A 224 -3.78 -3.61 8.31
CA SER A 224 -4.48 -3.27 9.55
C SER A 224 -5.04 -1.84 9.51
N THR A 225 -4.21 -0.85 9.19
CA THR A 225 -4.62 0.55 9.09
C THR A 225 -5.70 0.77 8.03
N PHE A 226 -5.63 0.08 6.88
CA PHE A 226 -6.65 0.18 5.84
C PHE A 226 -8.04 -0.21 6.34
N PHE A 227 -8.15 -1.36 7.02
CA PHE A 227 -9.41 -1.86 7.55
C PHE A 227 -9.87 -1.11 8.81
N GLN A 228 -8.94 -0.69 9.68
CA GLN A 228 -9.26 0.17 10.82
C GLN A 228 -9.86 1.50 10.38
N ASN A 229 -9.27 2.14 9.36
CA ASN A 229 -9.80 3.38 8.82
C ASN A 229 -11.17 3.19 8.16
N ALA A 230 -11.47 2.00 7.61
CA ALA A 230 -12.78 1.71 7.03
C ALA A 230 -13.91 1.71 8.06
N ILE A 231 -13.64 1.31 9.31
CA ILE A 231 -14.61 1.34 10.41
C ILE A 231 -15.11 2.77 10.67
N CYS A 232 -14.23 3.77 10.51
CA CYS A 232 -14.53 5.16 10.80
C CYS A 232 -15.26 5.90 9.67
N VAL A 233 -15.47 5.28 8.50
CA VAL A 233 -16.15 5.92 7.37
C VAL A 233 -17.66 5.76 7.52
N GLN A 234 -18.35 6.87 7.70
CA GLN A 234 -19.80 6.92 7.88
C GLN A 234 -20.51 7.25 6.57
N MET A 235 -21.80 6.88 6.49
CA MET A 235 -22.69 7.23 5.37
C MET A 235 -23.09 8.72 5.40
N PRO A 236 -23.44 9.34 4.26
CA PRO A 236 -23.47 8.75 2.91
C PRO A 236 -22.07 8.56 2.32
N TYR A 237 -21.90 7.50 1.52
CA TYR A 237 -20.61 7.20 0.90
C TYR A 237 -20.46 7.98 -0.40
N THR A 238 -19.41 8.80 -0.49
CA THR A 238 -19.11 9.57 -1.70
C THR A 238 -17.93 8.95 -2.43
N LEU A 239 -18.04 8.78 -3.75
CA LEU A 239 -16.95 8.29 -4.60
C LEU A 239 -15.69 9.17 -4.43
N GLY A 240 -14.57 8.55 -4.05
CA GLY A 240 -13.31 9.25 -3.76
C GLY A 240 -13.32 10.04 -2.44
N GLY A 241 -14.41 9.98 -1.66
CA GLY A 241 -14.51 10.71 -0.39
C GLY A 241 -13.42 10.35 0.61
N THR A 242 -12.91 9.12 0.55
CA THR A 242 -11.82 8.53 1.33
C THR A 242 -11.02 7.56 0.45
N LEU A 243 -9.88 7.08 0.96
CA LEU A 243 -9.13 5.99 0.30
C LEU A 243 -10.03 4.77 0.07
N GLN A 244 -10.81 4.40 1.07
CA GLN A 244 -11.68 3.23 1.03
C GLN A 244 -12.79 3.38 -0.01
N THR A 245 -13.34 4.58 -0.19
CA THR A 245 -14.41 4.86 -1.17
C THR A 245 -13.88 5.23 -2.57
N SER A 246 -12.58 5.03 -2.84
CA SER A 246 -12.01 5.17 -4.18
C SER A 246 -12.48 4.05 -5.12
N GLN A 247 -12.65 4.35 -6.41
CA GLN A 247 -12.95 3.33 -7.43
C GLN A 247 -11.84 2.28 -7.59
N HIS A 248 -10.61 2.59 -7.17
CA HIS A 248 -9.45 1.68 -7.25
C HIS A 248 -9.28 0.81 -6.00
N THR A 249 -10.19 0.94 -5.02
CA THR A 249 -10.14 0.15 -3.80
C THR A 249 -10.26 -1.35 -4.03
N PRO A 250 -11.12 -1.87 -4.92
CA PRO A 250 -11.19 -3.32 -5.10
C PRO A 250 -9.86 -3.89 -5.61
N ARG A 251 -9.16 -3.15 -6.48
CA ARG A 251 -7.79 -3.45 -6.88
C ARG A 251 -6.79 -3.43 -5.72
N LEU A 252 -6.88 -2.46 -4.79
CA LEU A 252 -6.11 -2.50 -3.53
C LEU A 252 -6.41 -3.76 -2.72
N THR A 253 -7.69 -4.04 -2.49
CA THR A 253 -8.11 -5.14 -1.64
C THR A 253 -7.64 -6.48 -2.21
N ARG A 254 -7.65 -6.62 -3.53
CA ARG A 254 -7.03 -7.74 -4.22
C ARG A 254 -5.53 -7.85 -3.88
N TYR A 255 -4.81 -6.74 -3.84
CA TYR A 255 -3.39 -6.72 -3.49
C TYR A 255 -3.12 -7.05 -2.04
N LEU A 256 -4.00 -6.61 -1.15
CA LEU A 256 -4.02 -7.04 0.23
C LEU A 256 -4.38 -8.53 0.39
N ALA A 257 -4.98 -9.18 -0.60
CA ALA A 257 -5.26 -10.62 -0.53
C ALA A 257 -4.16 -11.49 -1.16
N TYR A 258 -3.09 -10.89 -1.70
CA TYR A 258 -2.05 -11.63 -2.43
C TYR A 258 -1.10 -12.42 -1.52
N LEU A 259 -0.90 -11.99 -0.27
CA LEU A 259 0.00 -12.69 0.64
C LEU A 259 -0.61 -14.00 1.14
N SER A 260 0.20 -15.06 1.12
CA SER A 260 -0.21 -16.37 1.62
C SER A 260 -0.27 -16.36 3.15
N LEU A 261 -1.49 -16.47 3.69
CA LEU A 261 -1.69 -16.65 5.14
C LEU A 261 -0.97 -17.90 5.63
N GLU A 262 -1.00 -19.02 4.91
CA GLU A 262 -0.22 -20.21 5.31
C GLU A 262 1.28 -19.94 5.38
N GLY A 263 1.80 -19.15 4.45
CA GLY A 263 3.20 -18.71 4.49
C GLY A 263 3.49 -17.89 5.75
N ILE A 264 2.65 -16.89 6.04
CA ILE A 264 2.82 -16.00 7.21
C ILE A 264 2.67 -16.76 8.53
N PHE A 265 1.67 -17.63 8.65
CA PHE A 265 1.41 -18.43 9.85
C PHE A 265 2.40 -19.59 10.02
N SER A 266 3.31 -19.80 9.08
CA SER A 266 4.47 -20.69 9.24
C SER A 266 5.73 -19.99 9.81
N LEU A 267 5.71 -18.66 9.94
CA LEU A 267 6.83 -17.87 10.46
C LEU A 267 6.89 -17.92 11.99
N ASN A 268 7.75 -18.77 12.55
CA ASN A 268 7.85 -18.95 14.01
C ASN A 268 8.99 -18.14 14.66
N GLU A 269 9.80 -17.43 13.87
CA GLU A 269 10.97 -16.69 14.33
C GLU A 269 10.89 -15.22 13.90
N GLY A 270 11.81 -14.39 14.41
CA GLY A 270 11.93 -12.98 14.03
C GLY A 270 10.68 -12.17 14.33
N LEU A 271 10.16 -11.45 13.32
CA LEU A 271 8.92 -10.68 13.44
C LEU A 271 7.66 -11.54 13.23
N GLY A 272 7.81 -12.83 12.90
CA GLY A 272 6.71 -13.75 12.61
C GLY A 272 5.56 -13.71 13.62
N PRO A 273 5.80 -13.89 14.93
CA PRO A 273 4.75 -13.84 15.94
C PRO A 273 4.01 -12.49 16.01
N ALA A 274 4.71 -11.37 15.82
CA ALA A 274 4.09 -10.04 15.83
C ALA A 274 3.22 -9.82 14.59
N ILE A 275 3.70 -10.26 13.42
CA ILE A 275 2.97 -10.22 12.14
C ILE A 275 1.67 -11.05 12.27
N GLN A 276 1.76 -12.27 12.80
CA GLN A 276 0.60 -13.14 13.02
C GLN A 276 -0.39 -12.53 14.00
N GLY A 277 0.09 -12.02 15.15
CA GLY A 277 -0.74 -11.36 16.15
C GLY A 277 -1.53 -10.18 15.54
N THR A 278 -0.84 -9.31 14.80
CA THR A 278 -1.47 -8.14 14.18
C THR A 278 -2.55 -8.53 13.15
N LEU A 279 -2.35 -9.61 12.40
CA LEU A 279 -3.37 -10.13 11.48
C LEU A 279 -4.58 -10.68 12.24
N ILE A 280 -4.36 -11.50 13.27
CA ILE A 280 -5.43 -12.04 14.11
C ILE A 280 -6.24 -10.90 14.73
N ASP A 281 -5.57 -9.94 15.35
CA ASP A 281 -6.20 -8.77 15.99
C ASP A 281 -7.01 -7.96 14.97
N THR A 282 -6.50 -7.80 13.75
CA THR A 282 -7.23 -7.10 12.68
C THR A 282 -8.47 -7.87 12.26
N PHE A 283 -8.37 -9.19 12.01
CA PHE A 283 -9.53 -10.00 11.63
C PHE A 283 -10.59 -10.02 12.74
N GLN A 284 -10.17 -10.13 14.00
CA GLN A 284 -11.05 -10.08 15.15
C GLN A 284 -11.73 -8.72 15.26
N THR A 285 -10.99 -7.62 15.12
CA THR A 285 -11.55 -6.26 15.14
C THR A 285 -12.60 -6.08 14.06
N ILE A 286 -12.35 -6.56 12.84
CA ILE A 286 -13.34 -6.50 11.74
C ILE A 286 -14.61 -7.28 12.14
N ALA A 287 -14.45 -8.51 12.62
CA ALA A 287 -15.58 -9.35 13.03
C ALA A 287 -16.40 -8.73 14.17
N GLU A 288 -15.75 -8.19 15.20
CA GLU A 288 -16.41 -7.52 16.32
C GLU A 288 -17.20 -6.29 15.86
N ASN A 289 -16.62 -5.46 14.99
CA ASN A 289 -17.31 -4.28 14.45
C ASN A 289 -18.53 -4.65 13.59
N LEU A 290 -18.41 -5.68 12.76
CA LEU A 290 -19.55 -6.18 11.97
C LEU A 290 -20.66 -6.74 12.86
N ASN A 291 -20.31 -7.45 13.94
CA ASN A 291 -21.29 -7.96 14.91
C ASN A 291 -21.97 -6.85 15.72
N GLU A 292 -21.22 -5.83 16.12
CA GLU A 292 -21.76 -4.64 16.78
C GLU A 292 -22.77 -3.93 15.88
N GLN A 293 -22.45 -3.77 14.61
CA GLN A 293 -23.38 -3.20 13.64
C GLN A 293 -24.65 -4.03 13.45
N MET A 294 -24.53 -5.36 13.29
CA MET A 294 -25.69 -6.24 13.20
C MET A 294 -26.57 -6.24 14.46
N SER A 295 -26.03 -5.82 15.60
CA SER A 295 -26.73 -5.70 16.87
C SER A 295 -27.35 -4.31 17.07
N SER A 296 -27.02 -3.34 16.22
CA SER A 296 -27.55 -1.99 16.27
C SER A 296 -29.02 -1.96 15.87
N PRO A 297 -29.89 -1.18 16.56
CA PRO A 297 -31.28 -1.00 16.16
C PRO A 297 -31.42 -0.28 14.80
N ASP A 298 -30.39 0.45 14.38
CA ASP A 298 -30.34 1.17 13.11
C ASP A 298 -29.72 0.33 11.98
N PHE A 299 -29.50 -0.97 12.20
CA PHE A 299 -29.00 -1.89 11.18
C PHE A 299 -30.01 -2.00 10.03
N ARG A 300 -29.64 -1.47 8.86
CA ARG A 300 -30.49 -1.48 7.66
C ARG A 300 -29.76 -2.09 6.48
N GLU A 301 -28.64 -1.48 6.09
CA GLU A 301 -27.92 -1.84 4.89
C GLU A 301 -26.47 -2.25 5.20
N PRO A 302 -25.84 -3.06 4.33
CA PRO A 302 -24.45 -3.41 4.50
C PRO A 302 -23.54 -2.19 4.42
N ASN A 303 -22.59 -2.11 5.36
CA ASN A 303 -21.66 -1.00 5.43
C ASN A 303 -20.42 -1.19 4.55
N LEU A 304 -19.58 -0.16 4.49
CA LEU A 304 -18.30 -0.19 3.80
C LEU A 304 -17.40 -1.36 4.24
N LEU A 305 -17.31 -1.62 5.54
CA LEU A 305 -16.45 -2.68 6.09
C LEU A 305 -16.85 -4.07 5.57
N PHE A 306 -18.16 -4.33 5.44
CA PHE A 306 -18.69 -5.57 4.88
C PHE A 306 -18.26 -5.74 3.42
N TYR A 307 -18.45 -4.73 2.56
CA TYR A 307 -18.04 -4.79 1.15
C TYR A 307 -16.53 -4.96 0.99
N LEU A 308 -15.71 -4.23 1.75
CA LEU A 308 -14.24 -4.37 1.70
C LEU A 308 -13.77 -5.75 2.15
N THR A 309 -14.37 -6.28 3.22
CA THR A 309 -14.08 -7.64 3.70
C THR A 309 -14.47 -8.69 2.68
N GLY A 310 -15.64 -8.54 2.04
CA GLY A 310 -16.09 -9.42 0.96
C GLY A 310 -15.12 -9.42 -0.22
N LEU A 311 -14.66 -8.24 -0.66
CA LEU A 311 -13.65 -8.11 -1.71
C LEU A 311 -12.33 -8.81 -1.35
N TYR A 312 -11.90 -8.72 -0.08
CA TYR A 312 -10.69 -9.37 0.42
C TYR A 312 -10.82 -10.88 0.40
N LEU A 313 -11.87 -11.43 0.99
CA LEU A 313 -12.10 -12.88 1.06
C LEU A 313 -12.27 -13.50 -0.33
N CYS A 314 -13.01 -12.83 -1.22
CA CYS A 314 -13.17 -13.26 -2.61
C CYS A 314 -11.81 -13.31 -3.33
N SER A 315 -10.98 -12.28 -3.15
CA SER A 315 -9.65 -12.20 -3.75
C SER A 315 -8.69 -13.25 -3.17
N GLU A 316 -8.74 -13.51 -1.87
CA GLU A 316 -7.91 -14.51 -1.19
C GLU A 316 -8.22 -15.91 -1.73
N LYS A 317 -9.51 -16.25 -1.82
CA LYS A 317 -9.97 -17.50 -2.41
C LYS A 317 -9.47 -17.66 -3.85
N HIS A 318 -9.62 -16.61 -4.67
CA HIS A 318 -9.20 -16.63 -6.05
C HIS A 318 -7.68 -16.84 -6.20
N TYR A 319 -6.86 -16.15 -5.41
CA TYR A 319 -5.41 -16.31 -5.46
C TYR A 319 -4.97 -17.71 -5.01
N ARG A 320 -5.62 -18.26 -3.99
CA ARG A 320 -5.38 -19.63 -3.54
C ARG A 320 -5.67 -20.64 -4.65
N GLU A 321 -6.79 -20.49 -5.35
CA GLU A 321 -7.17 -21.34 -6.49
C GLU A 321 -6.21 -21.19 -7.68
N MET A 322 -5.70 -19.98 -7.95
CA MET A 322 -4.80 -19.70 -9.06
C MET A 322 -3.38 -20.25 -8.85
N PHE A 323 -2.82 -20.11 -7.64
CA PHE A 323 -1.43 -20.47 -7.36
C PHE A 323 -1.23 -21.90 -6.85
N ARG A 324 -2.28 -22.58 -6.35
CA ARG A 324 -2.22 -24.01 -6.01
C ARG A 324 -2.61 -24.86 -7.20
N GLY A 325 -1.69 -25.03 -8.14
CA GLY A 325 -1.85 -25.99 -9.22
C GLY A 325 -2.29 -27.37 -8.70
N ALA A 326 -3.43 -27.87 -9.19
CA ALA A 326 -3.90 -29.26 -9.20
C ALA A 326 -3.94 -30.09 -7.89
N TYR A 327 -3.54 -29.58 -6.72
CA TYR A 327 -3.69 -30.29 -5.44
C TYR A 327 -5.09 -30.06 -4.83
N ARG A 328 -5.96 -31.03 -5.08
CA ARG A 328 -7.43 -31.04 -4.86
C ARG A 328 -7.95 -30.93 -3.41
N SER A 329 -7.15 -30.65 -2.39
CA SER A 329 -7.56 -30.97 -1.00
C SER A 329 -7.84 -29.82 -0.03
N GLN A 330 -7.62 -28.55 -0.38
CA GLN A 330 -7.93 -27.45 0.56
C GLN A 330 -8.79 -26.37 -0.10
N LYS A 331 -10.11 -26.63 -0.08
CA LYS A 331 -11.16 -25.66 -0.45
C LYS A 331 -11.52 -24.70 0.69
N THR A 332 -11.00 -24.95 1.89
CA THR A 332 -11.29 -24.17 3.08
C THR A 332 -10.32 -22.99 3.19
N TYR A 333 -10.76 -21.89 3.78
CA TYR A 333 -9.92 -20.75 4.12
C TYR A 333 -8.88 -21.13 5.19
N HIS A 334 -7.90 -20.25 5.44
CA HIS A 334 -7.01 -20.45 6.59
C HIS A 334 -7.82 -20.30 7.89
N THR A 335 -7.56 -21.12 8.90
CA THR A 335 -8.35 -21.17 10.14
C THR A 335 -8.38 -19.86 10.92
N SER A 336 -7.37 -19.00 10.73
CA SER A 336 -7.38 -17.64 11.31
C SER A 336 -8.51 -16.75 10.78
N LEU A 337 -9.17 -17.13 9.68
CA LEU A 337 -10.32 -16.42 9.11
C LEU A 337 -11.66 -16.99 9.57
N ASP A 338 -11.71 -18.11 10.30
CA ASP A 338 -12.97 -18.81 10.59
C ASP A 338 -14.01 -17.92 11.29
N GLY A 339 -13.58 -17.14 12.29
CA GLY A 339 -14.45 -16.18 12.98
C GLY A 339 -14.94 -15.05 12.10
N LEU A 340 -14.07 -14.54 11.20
CA LEU A 340 -14.43 -13.50 10.25
C LEU A 340 -15.41 -14.02 9.19
N ILE A 341 -15.19 -15.21 8.66
CA ILE A 341 -16.06 -15.85 7.67
C ILE A 341 -17.44 -16.15 8.27
N SER A 342 -17.49 -16.70 9.47
CA SER A 342 -18.75 -16.94 10.19
C SER A 342 -19.55 -15.65 10.39
N THR A 343 -18.86 -14.56 10.77
CA THR A 343 -19.47 -13.24 10.91
C THR A 343 -19.98 -12.71 9.58
N MET A 344 -19.16 -12.78 8.52
CA MET A 344 -19.53 -12.33 7.17
C MET A 344 -20.72 -13.12 6.60
N TRP A 345 -20.79 -14.42 6.85
CA TRP A 345 -21.91 -15.26 6.44
C TRP A 345 -23.20 -14.84 7.13
N THR A 346 -23.18 -14.66 8.46
CA THR A 346 -24.34 -14.16 9.23
C THR A 346 -24.79 -12.78 8.74
N TYR A 347 -23.84 -11.91 8.41
CA TYR A 347 -24.11 -10.57 7.89
C TYR A 347 -24.76 -10.63 6.50
N LYS A 348 -24.26 -11.50 5.61
CA LYS A 348 -24.84 -11.77 4.28
C LYS A 348 -26.29 -12.25 4.39
N GLU A 349 -26.57 -13.23 5.26
CA GLU A 349 -27.93 -13.76 5.45
C GLU A 349 -28.93 -12.68 5.85
N ARG A 350 -28.50 -11.73 6.70
CA ARG A 350 -29.36 -10.64 7.18
C ARG A 350 -29.54 -9.49 6.18
N THR A 351 -28.72 -9.41 5.13
CA THR A 351 -28.69 -8.28 4.21
C THR A 351 -28.86 -8.72 2.75
N ILE A 352 -27.77 -9.18 2.13
CA ILE A 352 -27.71 -9.55 0.72
C ILE A 352 -28.75 -10.62 0.36
N ASP A 353 -28.89 -11.67 1.18
CA ASP A 353 -29.84 -12.76 0.91
C ASP A 353 -31.30 -12.31 1.10
N ALA A 354 -31.52 -11.24 1.88
CA ALA A 354 -32.81 -10.57 2.02
C ALA A 354 -33.07 -9.53 0.91
N GLY A 355 -32.15 -9.36 -0.05
CA GLY A 355 -32.23 -8.37 -1.12
C GLY A 355 -31.91 -6.94 -0.67
N ILE A 356 -31.28 -6.76 0.49
CA ILE A 356 -30.88 -5.46 1.02
C ILE A 356 -29.42 -5.21 0.67
N ILE A 357 -29.18 -4.19 -0.15
CA ILE A 357 -27.86 -3.80 -0.65
C ILE A 357 -27.57 -2.34 -0.32
N ASN A 358 -26.29 -1.95 -0.41
CA ASN A 358 -25.89 -0.55 -0.38
C ASN A 358 -25.62 -0.07 -1.82
N SER A 359 -26.55 0.72 -2.38
CA SER A 359 -26.47 1.17 -3.77
C SER A 359 -25.22 2.01 -4.05
N ASP A 360 -24.81 2.86 -3.10
CA ASP A 360 -23.67 3.76 -3.28
C ASP A 360 -22.38 2.95 -3.41
N LEU A 361 -22.18 1.94 -2.55
CA LEU A 361 -20.99 1.10 -2.56
C LEU A 361 -20.94 0.18 -3.79
N GLU A 362 -22.07 -0.40 -4.18
CA GLU A 362 -22.14 -1.21 -5.41
C GLU A 362 -21.95 -0.36 -6.66
N GLU A 363 -22.39 0.90 -6.66
CA GLU A 363 -22.10 1.84 -7.74
C GLU A 363 -20.61 2.21 -7.77
N ILE A 364 -20.00 2.53 -6.62
CA ILE A 364 -18.57 2.88 -6.52
C ILE A 364 -17.69 1.71 -6.98
N TYR A 365 -17.95 0.49 -6.50
CA TYR A 365 -17.09 -0.67 -6.70
C TYR A 365 -17.50 -1.57 -7.87
N GLY A 366 -18.76 -1.50 -8.31
CA GLY A 366 -19.29 -2.28 -9.43
C GLY A 366 -18.91 -1.72 -10.81
N ARG A 367 -18.50 -0.46 -10.88
CA ARG A 367 -18.05 0.22 -12.12
C ARG A 367 -16.68 -0.23 -12.64
N GLU A 368 -15.88 -0.93 -11.83
CA GLU A 368 -14.52 -1.29 -12.20
C GLU A 368 -14.49 -2.44 -13.22
N THR A 369 -14.46 -2.09 -14.51
CA THR A 369 -14.24 -3.01 -15.63
C THR A 369 -12.75 -3.28 -15.80
N ASP A 370 -12.09 -3.85 -14.80
CA ASP A 370 -10.67 -4.20 -14.93
C ASP A 370 -10.53 -5.34 -15.95
N THR A 371 -10.04 -5.06 -17.15
CA THR A 371 -9.89 -6.05 -18.24
C THR A 371 -8.90 -7.17 -17.91
N TRP A 372 -8.07 -6.96 -16.88
CA TRP A 372 -7.14 -7.96 -16.33
C TRP A 372 -7.78 -8.93 -15.33
N SER A 373 -9.02 -8.66 -14.94
CA SER A 373 -9.76 -9.48 -14.00
C SER A 373 -10.49 -10.59 -14.76
N GLY A 374 -10.05 -11.83 -14.54
CA GLY A 374 -10.64 -13.01 -15.17
C GLY A 374 -12.10 -13.24 -14.73
N PRO A 375 -12.65 -14.43 -15.02
CA PRO A 375 -14.07 -14.74 -14.85
C PRO A 375 -14.73 -14.58 -13.47
N PRO A 376 -14.09 -14.40 -12.29
CA PRO A 376 -14.88 -14.12 -11.07
C PRO A 376 -15.32 -12.66 -10.92
N PHE A 377 -14.87 -11.74 -11.78
CA PHE A 377 -15.10 -10.30 -11.58
C PHE A 377 -16.15 -9.68 -12.52
N ARG A 378 -16.66 -10.44 -13.51
CA ARG A 378 -17.69 -9.94 -14.45
C ARG A 378 -19.09 -9.84 -13.85
N GLU A 379 -19.37 -10.55 -12.76
CA GLU A 379 -20.67 -10.54 -12.06
C GLU A 379 -20.54 -9.98 -10.64
N ARG A 380 -19.59 -9.05 -10.39
CA ARG A 380 -19.30 -8.51 -9.04
C ARG A 380 -20.57 -8.03 -8.33
N PHE A 381 -20.74 -8.44 -7.07
CA PHE A 381 -21.91 -8.21 -6.20
C PHE A 381 -23.25 -8.76 -6.70
N SER A 382 -23.28 -9.53 -7.80
CA SER A 382 -24.43 -10.38 -8.07
C SER A 382 -24.65 -11.36 -6.92
N SER A 383 -25.87 -11.91 -6.80
CA SER A 383 -26.16 -12.96 -5.82
C SER A 383 -25.13 -14.10 -5.89
N LYS A 384 -24.79 -14.55 -7.11
CA LYS A 384 -23.78 -15.60 -7.35
C LYS A 384 -22.37 -15.21 -6.93
N TRP A 385 -22.04 -13.92 -6.95
CA TRP A 385 -20.73 -13.47 -6.52
C TRP A 385 -20.50 -13.78 -5.04
N TRP A 386 -21.55 -13.75 -4.22
CA TRP A 386 -21.45 -14.01 -2.78
C TRP A 386 -21.38 -15.49 -2.40
N ASP A 387 -21.53 -16.43 -3.36
CA ASP A 387 -21.45 -17.88 -3.14
C ASP A 387 -20.09 -18.33 -2.55
N PHE A 388 -19.05 -17.48 -2.61
CA PHE A 388 -17.78 -17.81 -1.96
C PHE A 388 -17.86 -17.89 -0.42
N LEU A 389 -18.89 -17.31 0.19
CA LEU A 389 -19.17 -17.40 1.62
C LEU A 389 -19.97 -18.66 1.99
N ASP A 390 -20.66 -19.27 1.03
CA ASP A 390 -21.52 -20.45 1.27
C ASP A 390 -20.72 -21.78 1.23
N SER A 391 -19.39 -21.71 1.07
CA SER A 391 -18.52 -22.87 1.15
C SER A 391 -18.70 -23.60 2.49
N PRO A 392 -18.79 -24.95 2.51
CA PRO A 392 -19.12 -25.70 3.71
C PRO A 392 -18.07 -25.48 4.79
N GLN A 393 -18.45 -24.78 5.86
CA GLN A 393 -17.76 -24.90 7.14
C GLN A 393 -17.93 -26.33 7.60
N ASP A 394 -16.83 -27.01 7.91
CA ASP A 394 -16.89 -28.32 8.51
C ASP A 394 -17.68 -28.20 9.84
N PRO A 395 -18.82 -28.89 10.02
CA PRO A 395 -19.69 -28.72 11.19
C PRO A 395 -19.01 -29.08 12.52
N SER A 396 -17.80 -29.62 12.48
CA SER A 396 -17.03 -30.15 13.60
C SER A 396 -16.37 -29.09 14.49
N HIS A 397 -16.33 -27.81 14.09
CA HIS A 397 -15.64 -26.76 14.86
C HIS A 397 -16.53 -25.69 15.51
N SER A 398 -17.85 -25.71 15.29
CA SER A 398 -18.79 -24.78 15.93
C SER A 398 -19.15 -25.13 17.40
N GLY A 399 -18.34 -25.94 18.06
CA GLY A 399 -18.64 -26.50 19.38
C GLY A 399 -17.48 -26.43 20.37
N SER A 400 -16.72 -25.34 20.45
CA SER A 400 -15.79 -25.16 21.59
C SER A 400 -15.30 -23.71 21.78
N LEU A 401 -16.22 -22.75 21.93
CA LEU A 401 -15.88 -21.42 22.44
C LEU A 401 -16.90 -20.94 23.49
N ILE A 402 -17.22 -21.79 24.47
CA ILE A 402 -17.76 -21.35 25.76
C ILE A 402 -17.13 -22.21 26.87
N SER A 403 -15.97 -21.79 27.39
CA SER A 403 -15.64 -21.89 28.82
C SER A 403 -14.26 -21.27 29.08
N SER A 404 -14.20 -19.95 29.16
CA SER A 404 -13.21 -19.28 30.02
C SER A 404 -13.96 -18.60 31.15
N ARG A 405 -14.55 -19.43 32.02
CA ARG A 405 -14.98 -18.99 33.35
C ARG A 405 -13.82 -19.28 34.30
N ARG A 406 -13.22 -18.20 34.80
CA ARG A 406 -12.25 -18.15 35.89
C ARG A 406 -12.45 -19.29 36.90
N SER A 407 -11.51 -20.22 36.93
CA SER A 407 -11.34 -21.16 38.03
C SER A 407 -10.81 -20.40 39.25
N HIS A 408 -11.67 -20.14 40.23
CA HIS A 408 -11.23 -19.85 41.59
C HIS A 408 -10.65 -21.13 42.22
N PRO A 409 -9.65 -21.03 43.12
CA PRO A 409 -9.07 -22.20 43.78
C PRO A 409 -10.05 -22.82 44.78
N SER A 410 -10.21 -24.14 44.69
CA SER A 410 -10.96 -24.97 45.62
C SER A 410 -10.43 -24.85 47.05
N MET A 411 -11.23 -24.33 47.97
CA MET A 411 -11.04 -24.58 49.40
C MET A 411 -11.45 -26.02 49.72
N LYS A 412 -10.59 -26.73 50.45
CA LYS A 412 -10.88 -28.04 51.02
C LYS A 412 -11.90 -27.87 52.14
N GLU A 413 -13.05 -28.51 52.01
CA GLU A 413 -14.02 -28.70 53.09
C GLU A 413 -13.43 -29.69 54.10
N LEU A 414 -13.21 -29.23 55.33
CA LEU A 414 -12.84 -30.04 56.48
C LEU A 414 -14.10 -30.73 57.02
N THR A 415 -14.19 -32.05 56.89
CA THR A 415 -15.22 -32.84 57.58
C THR A 415 -14.88 -32.94 59.07
N ILE A 416 -15.71 -32.33 59.91
CA ILE A 416 -15.67 -32.45 61.38
C ILE A 416 -16.44 -33.73 61.78
N PRO A 417 -15.91 -34.60 62.66
CA PRO A 417 -16.63 -35.78 63.14
C PRO A 417 -17.72 -35.40 64.16
N PRO A 418 -18.80 -36.21 64.28
CA PRO A 418 -19.92 -35.90 65.18
C PRO A 418 -19.53 -36.03 66.66
N PRO A 419 -20.22 -35.30 67.56
CA PRO A 419 -19.96 -35.33 69.00
C PRO A 419 -20.44 -36.66 69.64
N PRO A 420 -19.94 -37.02 70.84
CA PRO A 420 -20.43 -38.16 71.58
C PRO A 420 -21.80 -37.87 72.18
N ASP A 421 -22.68 -38.86 72.14
CA ASP A 421 -24.00 -38.83 72.79
C ASP A 421 -23.89 -38.82 74.33
N PRO A 422 -24.89 -38.26 75.03
CA PRO A 422 -24.87 -37.97 76.47
C PRO A 422 -24.90 -39.18 77.41
#